data_AF-V6LAA1-F1
#
_entry.id   AF-V6LAA1-F1
#
_cell.length_a   1.000
_cell.length_b   1.000
_cell.length_c   1.000
_cell.angle_alpha   90.00
_cell.angle_beta   90.00
_cell.angle_gamma   90.00
#
_symmetry.space_group_name_H-M   'P 1'
#
loop_
_entity.id
_entity.type
_entity.pdbx_description
1 polymer ?
#
loop_
_entity_poly.entity_id
_entity_poly.type
_entity_poly.pdbx_seq_one_letter_code
_entity_poly.pdbx_strand_id
1 'polypeptide(L)'
;MDDIEQARNLAYRCILNNPEMGNGDQQQQINICVYQLLETWKSDIIPFNNPLTVLESELLNEENEEEAIVQNQLSMDTMSKTMETEKRHATKDDAWLAIEAEFLRICMTHHPEWGFEKISQEMFKVSGKQRTRQQVHLRWTRVQNPELKKGRWVASEEVQLRQLYQDCNGDVKQISKIMKGRNLVQISKHLKVIGLIK
;
A
#
# COMPACT_ATOMS: atom_id res chain seq x y z
N MET A 1 27.02 5.85 -2.03
CA MET A 1 26.67 5.57 -0.61
C MET A 1 27.11 6.82 0.14
N ASP A 2 26.24 7.72 0.59
CA ASP A 2 25.14 7.41 1.50
C ASP A 2 24.20 8.62 1.74
N ASP A 3 24.04 9.53 0.78
CA ASP A 3 23.27 10.78 0.98
C ASP A 3 21.78 10.50 1.27
N ILE A 4 21.25 9.42 0.70
CA ILE A 4 19.88 8.96 0.93
C ILE A 4 19.73 8.40 2.35
N GLU A 5 20.71 7.64 2.84
CA GLU A 5 20.69 7.10 4.20
C GLU A 5 20.93 8.20 5.24
N GLN A 6 21.73 9.23 4.92
CA GLN A 6 21.86 10.43 5.75
C GLN A 6 20.56 11.23 5.82
N ALA A 7 19.89 11.48 4.70
CA ALA A 7 18.59 12.16 4.67
C ALA A 7 17.53 11.36 5.43
N ARG A 8 17.53 10.02 5.26
CA ARG A 8 16.69 9.09 6.00
C ARG A 8 16.97 9.15 7.50
N ASN A 9 18.24 9.09 7.91
CA ASN A 9 18.65 9.16 9.32
C ASN A 9 18.35 10.52 9.95
N LEU A 10 18.42 11.61 9.18
CA LEU A 10 18.04 12.95 9.62
C LEU A 10 16.52 13.04 9.85
N ALA A 11 15.71 12.52 8.92
CA ALA A 11 14.26 12.45 9.05
C ALA A 11 13.83 11.60 10.26
N TYR A 12 14.44 10.42 10.45
CA TYR A 12 14.19 9.57 11.63
C TYR A 12 14.58 10.25 12.94
N ARG A 13 15.73 10.95 12.99
CA ARG A 13 16.16 11.70 14.17
C ARG A 13 15.22 12.86 14.51
N CYS A 14 14.71 13.58 13.49
CA CYS A 14 13.76 14.67 13.70
C CYS A 14 12.41 14.17 14.25
N ILE A 15 11.94 13.00 13.81
CA ILE A 15 10.65 12.42 14.22
C ILE A 15 10.74 11.80 15.62
N LEU A 16 11.83 11.11 15.96
CA LEU A 16 11.94 10.36 17.22
C LEU A 16 12.41 11.20 18.41
N ASN A 17 13.18 12.28 18.21
CA ASN A 17 13.84 13.00 19.30
C ASN A 17 13.14 14.29 19.76
N ASN A 18 12.00 14.68 19.18
CA ASN A 18 11.29 15.91 19.58
C ASN A 18 9.82 15.67 19.93
N PRO A 19 9.53 15.03 21.09
CA PRO A 19 8.17 14.83 21.57
C PRO A 19 7.47 16.12 22.06
N GLU A 20 8.19 17.24 22.20
CA GLU A 20 7.65 18.49 22.74
C GLU A 20 7.25 19.54 21.70
N MET A 21 7.44 19.28 20.40
CA MET A 21 7.01 20.20 19.34
C MET A 21 5.50 20.06 19.07
N GLY A 22 4.80 21.20 18.98
CA GLY A 22 3.37 21.23 18.69
C GLY A 22 3.03 20.52 17.39
N ASN A 23 1.85 19.89 17.33
CA ASN A 23 1.40 19.05 16.19
C ASN A 23 1.55 19.70 14.80
N GLY A 24 1.56 21.04 14.71
CA GLY A 24 1.77 21.77 13.46
C GLY A 24 3.21 21.72 12.95
N ASP A 25 4.20 21.90 13.84
CA ASP A 25 5.61 21.96 13.48
C ASP A 25 6.16 20.57 13.13
N GLN A 26 5.67 19.52 13.82
CA GLN A 26 5.99 18.13 13.47
C GLN A 26 5.48 17.76 12.08
N GLN A 27 4.27 18.17 11.70
CA GLN A 27 3.73 17.92 10.36
C GLN A 27 4.49 18.69 9.29
N GLN A 28 4.90 19.94 9.56
CA GLN A 28 5.72 20.73 8.65
C GLN A 28 7.09 20.09 8.44
N GLN A 29 7.74 19.60 9.50
CA GLN A 29 9.04 18.93 9.40
C GLN A 29 8.94 17.59 8.64
N ILE A 30 7.88 16.80 8.88
CA ILE A 30 7.61 15.57 8.11
C ILE A 30 7.45 15.91 6.62
N ASN A 31 6.67 16.94 6.30
CA ASN A 31 6.48 17.36 4.91
C ASN A 31 7.83 17.74 4.27
N ILE A 32 8.66 18.53 4.96
CA ILE A 32 10.00 18.93 4.47
C ILE A 32 10.87 17.69 4.19
N CYS A 33 10.93 16.74 5.12
CA CYS A 33 11.74 15.52 4.94
C CYS A 33 11.23 14.65 3.77
N VAL A 34 9.92 14.51 3.62
CA VAL A 34 9.35 13.75 2.49
C VAL A 34 9.60 14.47 1.16
N TYR A 35 9.45 15.81 1.11
CA TYR A 35 9.79 16.58 -0.08
C TYR A 35 11.26 16.48 -0.46
N GLN A 36 12.18 16.56 0.52
CA GLN A 36 13.61 16.40 0.26
C GLN A 36 13.97 15.01 -0.28
N LEU A 37 13.38 13.95 0.28
CA LEU A 37 13.53 12.58 -0.24
C LEU A 37 13.03 12.45 -1.69
N LEU A 38 11.92 13.12 -2.02
CA LEU A 38 11.35 13.06 -3.37
C LEU A 38 12.12 13.91 -4.39
N GLU A 39 12.65 15.07 -3.98
CA GLU A 39 13.52 15.88 -4.84
C GLU A 39 14.82 15.14 -5.15
N THR A 40 15.41 14.42 -4.18
CA THR A 40 16.54 13.53 -4.48
C THR A 40 16.19 12.43 -5.48
N TRP A 41 14.93 11.99 -5.54
CA TRP A 41 14.48 10.95 -6.49
C TRP A 41 14.18 11.48 -7.88
N LYS A 42 13.87 12.78 -8.04
CA LYS A 42 13.72 13.40 -9.37
C LYS A 42 15.05 13.51 -10.12
N SER A 43 16.16 13.64 -9.38
CA SER A 43 17.50 13.75 -9.97
C SER A 43 18.06 12.42 -10.50
N ASP A 44 17.51 11.29 -10.06
CA ASP A 44 17.98 9.93 -10.41
C ASP A 44 17.13 9.21 -11.47
N ILE A 45 16.30 9.93 -12.26
CA ILE A 45 15.62 9.32 -13.41
C ILE A 45 16.64 9.12 -14.55
N ILE A 46 17.41 8.04 -14.45
CA ILE A 46 18.11 7.46 -15.60
C ILE A 46 17.05 6.73 -16.44
N PRO A 47 16.89 7.02 -17.75
CA PRO A 47 15.98 6.27 -18.60
C PRO A 47 16.48 4.83 -18.71
N PHE A 48 15.62 3.88 -18.34
CA PHE A 48 15.87 2.45 -18.42
C PHE A 48 15.88 2.01 -19.90
N ASN A 49 17.00 2.25 -20.60
CA ASN A 49 17.27 1.61 -21.89
C ASN A 49 17.90 0.23 -21.61
N ASN A 50 17.16 -0.80 -21.95
CA ASN A 50 17.63 -2.18 -22.05
C ASN A 50 18.42 -2.35 -23.35
N PRO A 51 19.69 -2.82 -23.28
CA PRO A 51 20.12 -3.79 -24.26
C PRO A 51 20.98 -4.89 -23.62
N LEU A 52 20.50 -6.13 -23.64
CA LEU A 52 21.35 -7.32 -23.47
C LEU A 52 21.25 -8.21 -24.70
N THR A 53 22.21 -8.02 -25.58
CA THR A 53 22.81 -8.95 -26.54
C THR A 53 24.26 -8.49 -26.62
N VAL A 54 25.33 -9.28 -26.57
CA VAL A 54 25.53 -10.68 -26.94
C VAL A 54 27.02 -10.98 -26.65
N LEU A 55 27.33 -12.24 -26.30
CA LEU A 55 28.66 -12.93 -26.41
C LEU A 55 29.78 -12.36 -25.50
N GLU A 56 30.71 -13.11 -24.95
CA GLU A 56 31.28 -14.47 -25.02
C GLU A 56 32.27 -14.46 -23.82
N SER A 57 32.76 -15.51 -23.19
CA SER A 57 32.90 -16.94 -23.45
C SER A 57 33.57 -17.52 -22.18
N GLU A 58 33.52 -18.85 -22.04
CA GLU A 58 34.60 -19.66 -21.42
C GLU A 58 34.75 -19.61 -19.87
N LEU A 59 34.65 -20.69 -19.09
CA LEU A 59 35.02 -22.09 -19.33
C LEU A 59 34.35 -23.03 -18.32
N LEU A 60 33.78 -24.11 -18.88
CA LEU A 60 33.75 -25.51 -18.44
C LEU A 60 34.03 -25.87 -16.96
N ASN A 61 33.07 -26.58 -16.36
CA ASN A 61 33.28 -28.00 -16.04
C ASN A 61 31.91 -28.70 -15.85
N GLU A 62 31.60 -29.56 -16.81
CA GLU A 62 30.64 -30.65 -16.68
C GLU A 62 31.24 -31.71 -15.76
N GLU A 63 30.45 -32.26 -14.85
CA GLU A 63 30.25 -33.71 -14.62
C GLU A 63 29.66 -33.97 -13.22
N ASN A 64 28.61 -34.80 -13.20
CA ASN A 64 27.95 -35.46 -12.07
C ASN A 64 26.74 -34.78 -11.42
N GLU A 65 25.71 -34.52 -12.23
CA GLU A 65 24.31 -34.71 -11.81
C GLU A 65 23.92 -36.16 -12.08
N GLU A 66 23.46 -36.92 -11.07
CA GLU A 66 22.32 -37.86 -11.22
C GLU A 66 21.84 -38.57 -9.93
N GLU A 67 22.32 -38.23 -8.71
CA GLU A 67 21.87 -38.92 -7.48
C GLU A 67 21.27 -38.03 -6.37
N ALA A 68 20.51 -36.98 -6.69
CA ALA A 68 19.89 -36.12 -5.66
C ALA A 68 18.40 -35.79 -5.85
N ILE A 69 17.68 -36.45 -6.77
CA ILE A 69 16.29 -36.07 -7.12
C ILE A 69 15.21 -36.81 -6.29
N VAL A 70 15.54 -37.79 -5.44
CA VAL A 70 14.52 -38.65 -4.80
C VAL A 70 14.25 -38.42 -3.30
N GLN A 71 14.99 -37.52 -2.62
CA GLN A 71 14.76 -37.27 -1.17
C GLN A 71 14.07 -35.93 -0.84
N ASN A 72 13.96 -34.99 -1.79
CA ASN A 72 13.43 -33.65 -1.48
C ASN A 72 11.92 -33.49 -1.69
N GLN A 73 11.23 -34.50 -2.25
CA GLN A 73 9.80 -34.42 -2.54
C GLN A 73 8.90 -34.73 -1.33
N LEU A 74 9.43 -35.32 -0.24
CA LEU A 74 8.64 -35.64 0.96
C LEU A 74 8.61 -34.53 2.04
N SER A 75 9.36 -33.43 1.86
CA SER A 75 9.47 -32.35 2.86
C SER A 75 8.63 -31.10 2.51
N MET A 76 8.15 -30.99 1.26
CA MET A 76 7.37 -29.83 0.79
C MET A 76 5.85 -29.94 1.04
N ASP A 77 5.32 -31.15 1.25
CA ASP A 77 3.88 -31.37 1.40
C ASP A 77 3.35 -31.24 2.84
N THR A 78 4.24 -31.11 3.84
CA THR A 78 3.87 -30.88 5.24
C THR A 78 3.88 -29.40 5.64
N MET A 79 4.46 -28.50 4.84
CA MET A 79 4.43 -27.05 5.12
C MET A 79 3.35 -26.28 4.34
N SER A 80 2.66 -26.93 3.39
CA SER A 80 1.65 -26.27 2.53
C SER A 80 0.21 -26.40 3.06
N LYS A 81 -0.02 -27.07 4.20
CA LYS A 81 -1.36 -27.32 4.77
C LYS A 81 -1.72 -26.53 6.03
N THR A 82 -0.91 -25.55 6.45
CA THR A 82 -1.19 -24.71 7.64
C THR A 82 -1.47 -23.23 7.30
N MET A 83 -1.81 -22.90 6.06
CA MET A 83 -2.30 -21.55 5.69
C MET A 83 -3.84 -21.44 5.68
N GLU A 84 -4.54 -22.33 6.39
CA GLU A 84 -5.97 -22.17 6.68
C GLU A 84 -6.19 -21.10 7.75
N THR A 85 -6.41 -19.88 7.28
CA THR A 85 -7.37 -18.91 7.86
C THR A 85 -7.28 -18.65 9.37
N GLU A 86 -6.10 -18.39 9.91
CA GLU A 86 -6.02 -17.65 11.16
C GLU A 86 -6.26 -16.17 10.88
N LYS A 87 -7.42 -15.68 11.33
CA LYS A 87 -7.69 -14.24 11.47
C LYS A 87 -6.63 -13.67 12.42
N ARG A 88 -5.47 -13.27 11.89
CA ARG A 88 -4.46 -12.53 12.64
C ARG A 88 -5.13 -11.25 13.12
N HIS A 89 -5.45 -11.21 14.41
CA HIS A 89 -5.83 -9.99 15.07
C HIS A 89 -4.69 -9.00 14.84
N ALA A 90 -5.00 -7.85 14.23
CA ALA A 90 -4.01 -6.81 13.99
C ALA A 90 -3.32 -6.49 15.32
N THR A 91 -2.04 -6.81 15.42
CA THR A 91 -1.23 -6.41 16.57
C THR A 91 -1.19 -4.89 16.60
N LYS A 92 -0.95 -4.30 17.77
CA LYS A 92 -0.79 -2.84 17.94
C LYS A 92 0.25 -2.27 16.97
N ASP A 93 1.19 -3.12 16.56
CA ASP A 93 2.24 -2.83 15.59
C ASP A 93 1.77 -2.75 14.14
N ASP A 94 0.52 -3.03 13.78
CA ASP A 94 0.00 -2.91 12.41
C ASP A 94 -0.65 -1.52 12.11
N ALA A 95 -0.68 -0.62 13.09
CA ALA A 95 -1.21 0.75 12.92
C ALA A 95 -0.50 1.52 11.78
N TRP A 96 -1.26 2.31 11.01
CA TRP A 96 -0.73 3.19 9.96
C TRP A 96 -0.15 4.47 10.56
N LEU A 97 1.13 4.73 10.27
CA LEU A 97 1.85 5.92 10.70
C LEU A 97 1.44 7.13 9.86
N ALA A 98 1.58 8.33 10.43
CA ALA A 98 1.32 9.57 9.71
C ALA A 98 2.22 9.73 8.48
N ILE A 99 3.51 9.35 8.60
CA ILE A 99 4.46 9.38 7.48
C ILE A 99 4.06 8.43 6.34
N GLU A 100 3.54 7.23 6.64
CA GLU A 100 3.05 6.29 5.62
C GLU A 100 1.83 6.86 4.87
N ALA A 101 0.93 7.51 5.61
CA ALA A 101 -0.27 8.12 5.07
C ALA A 101 0.06 9.31 4.14
N GLU A 102 1.03 10.13 4.52
CA GLU A 102 1.48 11.28 3.74
C GLU A 102 2.30 10.84 2.52
N PHE A 103 3.22 9.89 2.68
CA PHE A 103 3.95 9.28 1.57
C PHE A 103 2.99 8.73 0.51
N LEU A 104 1.97 7.97 0.94
CA LEU A 104 0.96 7.42 0.03
C LEU A 104 0.20 8.52 -0.72
N ARG A 105 -0.17 9.61 -0.03
CA ARG A 105 -0.85 10.76 -0.66
C ARG A 105 0.03 11.39 -1.74
N ILE A 106 1.31 11.56 -1.45
CA ILE A 106 2.26 12.16 -2.38
C ILE A 106 2.48 11.26 -3.59
N CYS A 107 2.73 9.96 -3.40
CA CYS A 107 2.86 9.02 -4.51
C CYS A 107 1.65 9.06 -5.44
N MET A 108 0.42 9.04 -4.89
CA MET A 108 -0.79 9.07 -5.71
C MET A 108 -1.02 10.40 -6.44
N THR A 109 -0.40 11.49 -5.97
CA THR A 109 -0.54 12.83 -6.57
C THR A 109 0.56 13.11 -7.61
N HIS A 110 1.80 12.75 -7.29
CA HIS A 110 2.98 13.13 -8.06
C HIS A 110 3.57 11.98 -8.89
N HIS A 111 3.17 10.75 -8.59
CA HIS A 111 3.63 9.54 -9.28
C HIS A 111 2.46 8.63 -9.69
N PRO A 112 1.48 9.13 -10.49
CA PRO A 112 0.32 8.35 -10.89
C PRO A 112 0.68 7.11 -11.73
N GLU A 113 1.87 7.08 -12.33
CA GLU A 113 2.41 5.94 -13.05
C GLU A 113 2.84 4.79 -12.12
N TRP A 114 2.94 5.04 -10.81
CA TRP A 114 3.34 4.01 -9.85
C TRP A 114 2.16 3.12 -9.49
N GLY A 115 2.33 1.82 -9.73
CA GLY A 115 1.47 0.81 -9.15
C GLY A 115 1.66 0.68 -7.64
N PHE A 116 0.65 0.16 -6.95
CA PHE A 116 0.70 -0.08 -5.50
C PHE A 116 1.86 -0.98 -5.04
N GLU A 117 2.38 -1.83 -5.93
CA GLU A 117 3.55 -2.68 -5.65
C GLU A 117 4.80 -1.83 -5.39
N LYS A 118 5.11 -0.92 -6.32
CA LYS A 118 6.23 0.01 -6.21
C LYS A 118 6.07 0.91 -4.98
N ILE A 119 4.88 1.45 -4.76
CA ILE A 119 4.60 2.26 -3.56
C ILE A 119 4.87 1.47 -2.28
N SER A 120 4.50 0.18 -2.25
CA SER A 120 4.75 -0.71 -1.11
C SER A 120 6.23 -0.87 -0.80
N GLN A 121 7.04 -1.10 -1.85
CA GLN A 121 8.50 -1.28 -1.74
C GLN A 121 9.17 0.01 -1.25
N GLU A 122 8.75 1.15 -1.80
CA GLU A 122 9.30 2.45 -1.43
C GLU A 122 8.86 2.89 -0.02
N MET A 123 7.63 2.58 0.38
CA MET A 123 7.11 2.89 1.72
C MET A 123 7.90 2.20 2.83
N PHE A 124 8.45 1.00 2.59
CA PHE A 124 9.33 0.32 3.54
C PHE A 124 10.59 1.14 3.82
N LYS A 125 11.19 1.77 2.80
CA LYS A 125 12.40 2.59 2.95
C LYS A 125 12.13 3.84 3.81
N VAL A 126 10.93 4.41 3.68
CA VAL A 126 10.54 5.64 4.39
C VAL A 126 10.09 5.37 5.83
N SER A 127 9.32 4.30 6.06
CA SER A 127 8.70 4.03 7.37
C SER A 127 9.40 2.95 8.19
N GLY A 128 10.30 2.18 7.56
CA GLY A 128 10.92 0.99 8.17
C GLY A 128 9.96 -0.17 8.34
N LYS A 129 8.71 -0.04 7.88
CA LYS A 129 7.64 -1.01 8.09
C LYS A 129 7.17 -1.61 6.79
N GLN A 130 7.11 -2.93 6.75
CA GLN A 130 6.69 -3.64 5.56
C GLN A 130 5.17 -3.55 5.43
N ARG A 131 4.72 -2.87 4.38
CA ARG A 131 3.34 -2.96 3.90
C ARG A 131 3.31 -3.85 2.67
N THR A 132 2.23 -4.59 2.53
CA THR A 132 1.94 -5.33 1.29
C THR A 132 1.21 -4.43 0.30
N ARG A 133 1.36 -4.72 -0.99
CA ARG A 133 0.61 -4.05 -2.07
C ARG A 133 -0.88 -3.96 -1.75
N GLN A 134 -1.47 -5.03 -1.22
CA GLN A 134 -2.88 -5.08 -0.87
C GLN A 134 -3.21 -4.14 0.29
N GLN A 135 -2.36 -4.06 1.33
CA GLN A 135 -2.56 -3.11 2.42
C GLN A 135 -2.52 -1.66 1.94
N VAL A 136 -1.54 -1.32 1.09
CA VAL A 136 -1.41 0.02 0.50
C VAL A 136 -2.64 0.37 -0.34
N HIS A 137 -3.06 -0.56 -1.21
CA HIS A 137 -4.26 -0.39 -2.03
C HIS A 137 -5.53 -0.19 -1.19
N LEU A 138 -5.73 -1.02 -0.16
CA LEU A 138 -6.88 -0.92 0.74
C LEU A 138 -6.85 0.39 1.53
N ARG A 139 -5.66 0.83 1.97
CA ARG A 139 -5.51 2.10 2.69
C ARG A 139 -5.91 3.27 1.83
N TRP A 140 -5.45 3.32 0.58
CA TRP A 140 -5.83 4.37 -0.35
C TRP A 140 -7.34 4.37 -0.61
N THR A 141 -7.86 3.24 -1.07
CA THR A 141 -9.27 3.11 -1.51
C THR A 141 -10.30 3.23 -0.39
N ARG A 142 -9.92 3.01 0.87
CA ARG A 142 -10.87 3.04 2.01
C ARG A 142 -10.70 4.23 2.94
N VAL A 143 -9.53 4.86 2.98
CA VAL A 143 -9.21 5.84 4.03
C VAL A 143 -8.54 7.10 3.51
N GLN A 144 -7.48 6.95 2.71
CA GLN A 144 -6.57 8.05 2.39
C GLN A 144 -6.97 8.82 1.12
N ASN A 145 -7.73 8.22 0.20
CA ASN A 145 -8.20 8.90 -1.01
C ASN A 145 -9.05 10.14 -0.64
N PRO A 146 -8.67 11.36 -1.06
CA PRO A 146 -9.40 12.59 -0.77
C PRO A 146 -10.81 12.64 -1.36
N GLU A 147 -11.09 11.87 -2.40
CA GLU A 147 -12.44 11.79 -3.00
C GLU A 147 -13.44 11.07 -2.08
N LEU A 148 -12.96 10.36 -1.05
CA LEU A 148 -13.83 9.68 -0.10
C LEU A 148 -14.48 10.68 0.84
N LYS A 149 -15.81 10.72 0.81
CA LYS A 149 -16.62 11.47 1.76
C LYS A 149 -16.54 10.83 3.14
N LYS A 150 -15.98 11.60 4.07
CA LYS A 150 -15.92 11.30 5.50
C LYS A 150 -17.12 11.99 6.18
N GLY A 151 -17.83 11.27 7.03
CA GLY A 151 -18.96 11.84 7.80
C GLY A 151 -20.30 11.16 7.53
N ARG A 152 -21.36 11.77 8.08
CA ARG A 152 -22.75 11.27 8.06
C ARG A 152 -23.28 11.13 6.62
N TRP A 153 -24.23 10.22 6.46
CA TRP A 153 -25.01 10.10 5.23
C TRP A 153 -26.04 11.21 5.20
N VAL A 154 -26.13 11.92 4.07
CA VAL A 154 -27.16 12.93 3.86
C VAL A 154 -28.38 12.31 3.17
N ALA A 155 -29.56 12.90 3.34
CA ALA A 155 -30.80 12.35 2.79
C ALA A 155 -30.74 12.14 1.27
N SER A 156 -30.10 13.04 0.52
CA SER A 156 -29.92 12.89 -0.93
C SER A 156 -29.05 11.69 -1.31
N GLU A 157 -28.00 11.40 -0.53
CA GLU A 157 -27.16 10.21 -0.72
C GLU A 157 -27.92 8.92 -0.41
N GLU A 158 -28.78 8.94 0.61
CA GLU A 158 -29.60 7.78 0.96
C GLU A 158 -30.65 7.49 -0.12
N VAL A 159 -31.33 8.51 -0.66
CA VAL A 159 -32.25 8.37 -1.79
C VAL A 159 -31.54 7.77 -2.99
N GLN A 160 -30.37 8.30 -3.35
CA GLN A 160 -29.55 7.76 -4.44
C GLN A 160 -29.15 6.31 -4.18
N LEU A 161 -28.75 5.97 -2.96
CA LEU A 161 -28.35 4.62 -2.60
C LEU A 161 -29.51 3.62 -2.72
N ARG A 162 -30.72 4.00 -2.29
CA ARG A 162 -31.93 3.15 -2.42
C ARG A 162 -32.27 2.89 -3.88
N GLN A 163 -32.19 3.91 -4.73
CA GLN A 163 -32.41 3.77 -6.16
C GLN A 163 -31.39 2.82 -6.78
N LEU A 164 -30.09 3.06 -6.53
CA LEU A 164 -29.02 2.20 -7.04
C LEU A 164 -29.13 0.76 -6.54
N TYR A 165 -29.62 0.55 -5.33
CA TYR A 165 -29.84 -0.80 -4.79
C TYR A 165 -30.91 -1.55 -5.56
N GLN A 166 -31.99 -0.88 -5.98
CA GLN A 166 -33.01 -1.45 -6.85
C GLN A 166 -32.44 -1.70 -8.26
N ASP A 167 -31.79 -0.70 -8.85
CA ASP A 167 -31.25 -0.78 -10.22
C ASP A 167 -30.17 -1.87 -10.37
N CYS A 168 -29.35 -2.08 -9.35
CA CYS A 168 -28.29 -3.10 -9.33
C CYS A 168 -28.77 -4.43 -8.74
N ASN A 169 -30.06 -4.61 -8.50
CA ASN A 169 -30.66 -5.83 -7.95
C ASN A 169 -29.96 -6.33 -6.66
N GLY A 170 -29.56 -5.38 -5.81
CA GLY A 170 -28.84 -5.63 -4.56
C GLY A 170 -27.33 -5.85 -4.65
N ASP A 171 -26.70 -5.77 -5.83
CA ASP A 171 -25.24 -5.92 -5.96
C ASP A 171 -24.47 -4.70 -5.43
N VAL A 172 -24.04 -4.79 -4.18
CA VAL A 172 -23.24 -3.75 -3.48
C VAL A 172 -21.91 -3.46 -4.19
N LYS A 173 -21.29 -4.44 -4.84
CA LYS A 173 -20.03 -4.22 -5.58
C LYS A 173 -20.28 -3.34 -6.79
N GLN A 174 -21.35 -3.59 -7.53
CA GLN A 174 -21.76 -2.75 -8.65
C GLN A 174 -22.11 -1.34 -8.19
N ILE A 175 -22.90 -1.21 -7.11
CA ILE A 175 -23.25 0.11 -6.53
C ILE A 175 -21.99 0.88 -6.15
N SER A 176 -20.99 0.24 -5.54
CA SER A 176 -19.74 0.91 -5.14
C SER A 176 -18.89 1.44 -6.29
N LYS A 177 -19.09 0.94 -7.52
CA LYS A 177 -18.46 1.46 -8.73
C LYS A 177 -19.20 2.67 -9.30
N ILE A 178 -20.52 2.73 -9.10
CA ILE A 178 -21.39 3.79 -9.64
C ILE A 178 -21.45 4.99 -8.68
N MET A 179 -21.59 4.71 -7.38
CA MET A 179 -21.74 5.75 -6.35
C MET A 179 -20.40 6.43 -6.07
N LYS A 180 -20.30 7.71 -6.42
CA LYS A 180 -19.08 8.50 -6.19
C LYS A 180 -18.90 8.85 -4.71
N GLY A 181 -17.66 8.82 -4.26
CA GLY A 181 -17.24 9.30 -2.94
C GLY A 181 -17.59 8.41 -1.74
N ARG A 182 -18.25 7.27 -1.95
CA ARG A 182 -18.45 6.24 -0.91
C ARG A 182 -17.87 4.92 -1.38
N ASN A 183 -17.10 4.25 -0.53
CA ASN A 183 -16.55 2.94 -0.86
C ASN A 183 -17.50 1.80 -0.47
N LEU A 184 -17.20 0.59 -0.97
CA LEU A 184 -17.97 -0.64 -0.72
C LEU A 184 -18.28 -0.88 0.76
N VAL A 185 -17.30 -0.64 1.65
CA VAL A 185 -17.46 -0.90 3.08
C VAL A 185 -18.45 0.08 3.70
N GLN A 186 -18.37 1.37 3.32
CA GLN A 186 -19.31 2.38 3.77
C GLN A 186 -20.74 2.09 3.28
N ILE A 187 -20.89 1.74 2.00
CA ILE A 187 -22.16 1.42 1.37
C ILE A 187 -22.80 0.20 2.05
N SER A 188 -22.07 -0.91 2.15
CA SER A 188 -22.57 -2.14 2.77
C SER A 188 -23.00 -1.90 4.22
N LYS A 189 -22.21 -1.14 4.99
CA LYS A 189 -22.55 -0.76 6.37
C LYS A 189 -23.84 0.05 6.42
N HIS A 190 -24.01 1.02 5.53
CA HIS A 190 -25.19 1.88 5.57
C HIS A 190 -26.46 1.16 5.09
N LEU A 191 -26.37 0.30 4.06
CA LEU A 191 -27.48 -0.55 3.62
C LEU A 191 -28.05 -1.42 4.74
N LYS A 192 -27.19 -1.90 5.66
CA LYS A 192 -27.61 -2.59 6.87
C LYS A 192 -28.35 -1.67 7.85
N VAL A 193 -27.84 -0.45 8.06
CA VAL A 193 -28.48 0.56 8.92
C VAL A 193 -29.89 0.91 8.42
N ILE A 194 -30.08 1.02 7.11
CA ILE A 194 -31.38 1.34 6.52
C ILE A 194 -32.27 0.10 6.24
N GLY A 195 -31.84 -1.09 6.66
CA GLY A 195 -32.63 -2.32 6.63
C GLY A 195 -32.78 -2.99 5.25
N LEU A 196 -31.94 -2.65 4.26
CA LEU A 196 -32.00 -3.27 2.93
C LEU A 196 -31.21 -4.58 2.83
N ILE A 197 -30.24 -4.78 3.72
CA ILE A 197 -29.41 -5.99 3.81
C ILE A 197 -29.41 -6.47 5.26
N LYS A 198 -29.44 -7.79 5.47
CA LYS A 198 -29.35 -8.43 6.79
C LYS A 198 -27.91 -8.50 7.32
#